data_AF-A0A7X3RR85-F1
#
_entry.id   AF-A0A7X3RR85-F1
#
_cell.length_a   1.000
_cell.length_b   1.000
_cell.length_c   1.000
_cell.angle_alpha   90.00
_cell.angle_beta   90.00
_cell.angle_gamma   90.00
#
_symmetry.space_group_name_H-M   'P 1'
#
loop_
_entity.id
_entity.type
_entity.pdbx_description
1 polymer ?
#
loop_
_entity_poly.entity_id
_entity_poly.type
_entity_poly.pdbx_seq_one_letter_code
_entity_poly.pdbx_strand_id
1 'polypeptide(L)'
;MKSEERNYIADIERYFLGLAGKGLMLSARDYGFIRELGERSVSKEMVIKAIAYGFEKKRQRGARDPRGLFNIKQEIEEYLRIQSAEPESRQVEPRRAAFARSSIIENILKKLDKIIIEEKREDIRGKYQELRRKVRETDSLDSTNVYKEFDSLWRGFVEDVFRGLSVERQKQITAAAQNRLPSEAKLYDEDAKGRTLNAFRDEIVCETLGINNVFTMK
;
A
#
# COMPACT_ATOMS: atom_id res chain seq x y z
N MET A 1 23.61 0.14 -14.85
CA MET A 1 22.18 0.33 -14.51
C MET A 1 21.94 1.77 -14.08
N LYS A 2 21.22 2.54 -14.92
CA LYS A 2 20.85 3.93 -14.66
C LYS A 2 19.91 3.98 -13.44
N SER A 3 19.92 5.07 -12.66
CA SER A 3 19.13 5.18 -11.42
C SER A 3 17.62 5.03 -11.65
N GLU A 4 17.12 5.46 -12.81
CA GLU A 4 15.71 5.39 -13.20
C GLU A 4 15.21 3.95 -13.40
N GLU A 5 16.04 3.10 -14.01
CA GLU A 5 15.74 1.68 -14.22
C GLU A 5 15.61 0.91 -12.89
N ARG A 6 16.45 1.26 -11.91
CA ARG A 6 16.36 0.72 -10.54
C ARG A 6 15.07 1.13 -9.85
N ASN A 7 14.66 2.39 -10.01
CA ASN A 7 13.42 2.89 -9.42
C ASN A 7 12.18 2.25 -10.07
N TYR A 8 12.20 2.05 -11.38
CA TYR A 8 11.11 1.38 -12.12
C TYR A 8 10.86 -0.05 -11.61
N ILE A 9 11.93 -0.86 -11.56
CA ILE A 9 11.84 -2.27 -11.15
C ILE A 9 11.44 -2.37 -9.67
N ALA A 10 12.07 -1.58 -8.79
CA ALA A 10 11.81 -1.63 -7.36
C ALA A 10 10.36 -1.21 -7.00
N ASP A 11 9.81 -0.22 -7.71
CA ASP A 11 8.43 0.21 -7.49
C ASP A 11 7.42 -0.85 -7.93
N ILE A 12 7.64 -1.47 -9.10
CA ILE A 12 6.78 -2.54 -9.63
C ILE A 12 6.85 -3.79 -8.73
N GLU A 13 8.05 -4.14 -8.28
CA GLU A 13 8.26 -5.22 -7.33
C GLU A 13 7.52 -4.98 -6.01
N ARG A 14 7.72 -3.81 -5.41
CA ARG A 14 7.05 -3.44 -4.16
C ARG A 14 5.53 -3.49 -4.32
N TYR A 15 5.01 -3.04 -5.46
CA TYR A 15 3.59 -3.10 -5.76
C TYR A 15 3.07 -4.53 -5.87
N PHE A 16 3.74 -5.37 -6.68
CA PHE A 16 3.34 -6.76 -6.87
C PHE A 16 3.37 -7.55 -5.56
N LEU A 17 4.44 -7.42 -4.76
CA LEU A 17 4.58 -8.10 -3.48
C LEU A 17 3.55 -7.62 -2.45
N GLY A 18 3.18 -6.34 -2.51
CA GLY A 18 2.09 -5.78 -1.71
C GLY A 18 0.73 -6.44 -1.99
N LEU A 19 0.50 -6.87 -3.23
CA LEU A 19 -0.72 -7.58 -3.62
C LEU A 19 -0.64 -9.10 -3.40
N ALA A 20 0.52 -9.72 -3.63
CA ALA A 20 0.70 -11.17 -3.57
C ALA A 20 0.83 -11.72 -2.13
N GLY A 21 1.23 -10.89 -1.17
CA GLY A 21 1.39 -11.25 0.24
C GLY A 21 2.83 -11.56 0.66
N LYS A 22 3.05 -11.73 1.98
CA LYS A 22 4.38 -11.87 2.61
C LYS A 22 5.08 -13.19 2.20
N GLY A 23 6.40 -13.16 2.07
CA GLY A 23 7.25 -14.35 1.85
C GLY A 23 7.47 -14.75 0.39
N LEU A 24 7.08 -13.89 -0.56
CA LEU A 24 7.32 -14.08 -1.99
C LEU A 24 8.49 -13.20 -2.45
N MET A 25 9.33 -13.75 -3.33
CA MET A 25 10.30 -12.98 -4.10
C MET A 25 9.98 -13.15 -5.58
N LEU A 26 10.21 -12.10 -6.35
CA LEU A 26 10.14 -12.18 -7.80
C LEU A 26 11.25 -13.12 -8.30
N SER A 27 10.88 -14.01 -9.23
CA SER A 27 11.85 -14.87 -9.89
C SER A 27 12.66 -14.08 -10.92
N ALA A 28 13.79 -14.63 -11.37
CA ALA A 28 14.56 -14.05 -12.48
C ALA A 28 13.70 -13.83 -13.74
N ARG A 29 12.69 -14.69 -13.95
CA ARG A 29 11.73 -14.57 -15.06
C ARG A 29 10.79 -13.38 -14.89
N ASP A 30 10.38 -13.07 -13.67
CA ASP A 30 9.54 -11.92 -13.37
C ASP A 30 10.32 -10.61 -13.57
N TYR A 31 11.56 -10.54 -13.08
CA TYR A 31 12.42 -9.38 -13.35
C TYR A 31 12.73 -9.22 -14.84
N GLY A 32 12.93 -10.32 -15.57
CA GLY A 32 13.07 -10.30 -17.03
C GLY A 32 11.86 -9.69 -17.71
N PHE A 33 10.66 -10.04 -17.26
CA PHE A 33 9.42 -9.48 -17.80
C PHE A 33 9.23 -7.99 -17.44
N ILE A 34 9.59 -7.56 -16.23
CA ILE A 34 9.55 -6.13 -15.86
C ILE A 34 10.53 -5.32 -16.74
N ARG A 35 11.72 -5.85 -17.01
CA ARG A 35 12.68 -5.21 -17.92
C ARG A 35 12.15 -5.12 -19.35
N GLU A 36 11.55 -6.19 -19.86
CA GLU A 36 10.89 -6.23 -21.18
C GLU A 36 9.84 -5.11 -21.31
N LEU A 37 9.04 -4.87 -20.26
CA LEU A 37 8.06 -3.77 -20.24
C LEU A 37 8.72 -2.39 -20.21
N GLY A 38 9.81 -2.23 -19.46
CA GLY A 38 10.60 -0.99 -19.45
C GLY A 38 11.26 -0.70 -20.80
N GLU A 39 11.81 -1.71 -21.48
CA GLU A 39 12.39 -1.60 -22.83
C GLU A 39 11.34 -1.23 -23.88
N ARG A 40 10.10 -1.66 -23.69
CA ARG A 40 8.93 -1.26 -24.49
C ARG A 40 8.41 0.15 -24.15
N SER A 41 9.11 0.89 -23.30
CA SER A 41 8.71 2.22 -22.80
C SER A 41 7.33 2.24 -22.14
N VAL A 42 6.88 1.12 -21.56
CA VAL A 42 5.61 1.08 -20.83
C VAL A 42 5.81 1.82 -19.51
N SER A 43 5.00 2.85 -19.25
CA SER A 43 5.11 3.62 -18.02
C SER A 43 4.87 2.75 -16.78
N LYS A 44 5.53 3.10 -15.68
CA LYS A 44 5.39 2.39 -14.40
C LYS A 44 3.92 2.33 -13.99
N GLU A 45 3.20 3.43 -14.17
CA GLU A 45 1.80 3.58 -13.84
C GLU A 45 0.93 2.62 -14.66
N MET A 46 1.22 2.43 -15.95
CA MET A 46 0.54 1.45 -16.80
C MET A 46 0.81 0.01 -16.34
N VAL A 47 2.06 -0.31 -15.96
CA VAL A 47 2.39 -1.65 -15.46
C VAL A 47 1.69 -1.94 -14.13
N ILE A 48 1.65 -0.97 -13.22
CA ILE A 48 0.91 -1.08 -11.95
C ILE A 48 -0.58 -1.33 -12.18
N LYS A 49 -1.22 -0.55 -13.07
CA LYS A 49 -2.63 -0.76 -13.44
C LYS A 49 -2.85 -2.14 -14.07
N ALA A 50 -1.94 -2.59 -14.93
CA ALA A 50 -2.01 -3.90 -15.58
C ALA A 50 -1.87 -5.06 -14.58
N ILE A 51 -1.00 -4.92 -13.57
CA ILE A 51 -0.86 -5.89 -12.48
C ILE A 51 -2.15 -5.96 -11.67
N ALA A 52 -2.72 -4.82 -11.27
CA ALA A 52 -3.99 -4.76 -10.54
C ALA A 52 -5.11 -5.48 -11.30
N TYR A 53 -5.21 -5.20 -12.60
CA TYR A 53 -6.16 -5.86 -13.51
C TYR A 53 -5.96 -7.38 -13.53
N GLY A 54 -4.71 -7.86 -13.60
CA GLY A 54 -4.40 -9.29 -13.58
C GLY A 54 -4.82 -9.98 -12.28
N PHE A 55 -4.60 -9.35 -11.12
CA PHE A 55 -5.05 -9.86 -9.83
C PHE A 55 -6.58 -9.95 -9.75
N GLU A 56 -7.26 -8.87 -10.14
CA GLU A 56 -8.73 -8.81 -10.08
C GLU A 56 -9.37 -9.87 -11.00
N LYS A 57 -8.84 -10.05 -12.21
CA LYS A 57 -9.34 -11.08 -13.14
C LYS A 57 -9.13 -12.50 -12.61
N LYS A 58 -8.04 -12.78 -11.90
CA LYS A 58 -7.82 -14.07 -11.23
C LYS A 58 -8.83 -14.30 -10.10
N ARG A 59 -9.07 -13.27 -9.28
CA ARG A 59 -10.04 -13.33 -8.17
C ARG A 59 -11.47 -13.53 -8.66
N GLN A 60 -11.89 -12.83 -9.72
CA GLN A 60 -13.20 -13.02 -10.35
C GLN A 60 -13.41 -14.44 -10.89
N ARG A 61 -12.32 -15.13 -11.26
CA ARG A 61 -12.33 -16.53 -11.69
C ARG A 61 -12.22 -17.53 -10.53
N GLY A 62 -12.22 -17.06 -9.28
CA GLY A 62 -12.02 -17.89 -8.09
C GLY A 62 -10.62 -18.52 -8.01
N ALA A 63 -9.66 -18.02 -8.79
CA ALA A 63 -8.29 -18.53 -8.77
C ALA A 63 -7.51 -17.93 -7.61
N ARG A 64 -6.49 -18.67 -7.14
CA ARG A 64 -5.55 -18.14 -6.14
C ARG A 64 -4.78 -16.95 -6.69
N ASP A 65 -4.41 -16.04 -5.80
CA ASP A 65 -3.57 -14.90 -6.13
C ASP A 65 -2.24 -15.37 -6.76
N PRO A 66 -1.74 -14.64 -7.78
CA PRO A 66 -0.53 -15.02 -8.49
C PRO A 66 0.70 -14.93 -7.58
N ARG A 67 1.55 -15.96 -7.64
CA ARG A 67 2.80 -16.02 -6.87
C ARG A 67 3.98 -15.35 -7.57
N GLY A 68 3.84 -15.03 -8.86
CA GLY A 68 4.81 -14.30 -9.66
C GLY A 68 4.11 -13.46 -10.73
N LEU A 69 4.78 -12.41 -11.18
CA LEU A 69 4.27 -11.46 -12.16
C LEU A 69 3.99 -12.15 -13.51
N PHE A 70 4.79 -13.16 -13.84
CA PHE A 70 4.62 -13.97 -15.04
C PHE A 70 3.33 -14.81 -15.02
N ASN A 71 2.76 -15.12 -13.84
CA ASN A 71 1.48 -15.85 -13.73
C ASN A 71 0.28 -15.03 -14.21
N ILE A 72 0.45 -13.71 -14.32
CA ILE A 72 -0.54 -12.77 -14.86
C ILE A 72 -0.02 -12.04 -16.11
N LYS A 73 1.03 -12.56 -16.77
CA LYS A 73 1.60 -11.94 -17.98
C LYS A 73 0.53 -11.75 -19.06
N GLN A 74 -0.34 -12.74 -19.29
CA GLN A 74 -1.37 -12.65 -20.31
C GLN A 74 -2.37 -11.53 -20.01
N GLU A 75 -2.79 -11.40 -18.75
CA GLU A 75 -3.70 -10.35 -18.31
C GLU A 75 -3.05 -8.95 -18.37
N ILE A 76 -1.76 -8.86 -18.07
CA ILE A 76 -0.97 -7.63 -18.22
C ILE A 76 -0.90 -7.22 -19.69
N GLU A 77 -0.50 -8.13 -20.59
CA GLU A 77 -0.42 -7.85 -22.02
C GLU A 77 -1.79 -7.54 -22.63
N GLU A 78 -2.84 -8.21 -22.18
CA GLU A 78 -4.21 -7.92 -22.59
C GLU A 78 -4.62 -6.51 -22.19
N TYR A 79 -4.34 -6.09 -20.95
CA TYR A 79 -4.59 -4.74 -20.50
C TYR A 79 -3.83 -3.71 -21.37
N LEU A 80 -2.53 -3.92 -21.56
CA LEU A 80 -1.70 -3.02 -22.37
C LEU A 80 -2.19 -2.93 -23.82
N ARG A 81 -2.62 -4.04 -24.41
CA ARG A 81 -3.19 -4.08 -25.76
C ARG A 81 -4.54 -3.36 -25.83
N ILE A 82 -5.42 -3.53 -24.84
CA ILE A 82 -6.69 -2.79 -24.78
C ILE A 82 -6.43 -1.29 -24.72
N GLN A 83 -5.43 -0.86 -23.93
CA GLN A 83 -5.05 0.56 -23.84
C GLN A 83 -4.36 1.08 -25.10
N SER A 84 -3.73 0.21 -25.90
CA SER A 84 -3.02 0.58 -27.13
C SER A 84 -3.92 0.54 -28.39
N ALA A 85 -5.05 -0.16 -28.34
CA ALA A 85 -5.97 -0.35 -29.47
C ALA A 85 -7.10 0.69 -29.53
N GLU A 86 -7.24 1.55 -28.53
CA GLU A 86 -8.16 2.69 -28.58
C GLU A 86 -7.49 3.85 -29.33
N PRO A 87 -8.06 4.33 -30.45
CA PRO A 87 -7.52 5.50 -31.14
C PRO A 87 -7.71 6.74 -30.25
N GLU A 88 -6.70 7.61 -30.26
CA GLU A 88 -6.71 8.90 -29.58
C GLU A 88 -7.96 9.72 -29.93
N SER A 89 -8.97 9.67 -29.08
CA SER A 89 -10.00 10.71 -29.02
C SER A 89 -10.55 10.83 -27.60
N ARG A 90 -10.00 11.83 -26.91
CA ARG A 90 -10.61 12.68 -25.87
C ARG A 90 -11.26 11.98 -24.65
N GLN A 91 -10.57 12.13 -23.51
CA GLN A 91 -11.20 12.52 -22.23
C GLN A 91 -12.21 11.55 -21.60
N VAL A 92 -11.92 10.25 -21.52
CA VAL A 92 -12.69 9.33 -20.65
C VAL A 92 -11.98 9.03 -19.31
N GLU A 93 -10.71 9.40 -19.16
CA GLU A 93 -9.89 9.05 -17.98
C GLU A 93 -10.22 9.73 -16.64
N PRO A 94 -10.92 10.89 -16.54
CA PRO A 94 -11.29 11.43 -15.22
C PRO A 94 -12.39 10.61 -14.54
N ARG A 95 -13.42 10.18 -15.29
CA ARG A 95 -14.62 9.55 -14.72
C ARG A 95 -14.36 8.12 -14.24
N ARG A 96 -13.58 7.31 -14.98
CA ARG A 96 -13.26 5.93 -14.54
C ARG A 96 -12.25 5.91 -13.39
N ALA A 97 -11.24 6.77 -13.41
CA ALA A 97 -10.29 6.89 -12.31
C ALA A 97 -10.94 7.48 -11.05
N ALA A 98 -11.80 8.49 -11.20
CA ALA A 98 -12.62 9.00 -10.10
C ALA A 98 -13.58 7.92 -9.58
N PHE A 99 -14.28 7.17 -10.45
CA PHE A 99 -15.17 6.08 -10.02
C PHE A 99 -14.42 4.96 -9.27
N ALA A 100 -13.25 4.55 -9.76
CA ALA A 100 -12.40 3.57 -9.07
C ALA A 100 -11.89 4.12 -7.72
N ARG A 101 -11.44 5.38 -7.68
CA ARG A 101 -11.01 6.07 -6.45
C ARG A 101 -12.15 6.15 -5.43
N SER A 102 -13.32 6.62 -5.84
CA SER A 102 -14.51 6.69 -4.99
C SER A 102 -14.92 5.30 -4.50
N SER A 103 -14.82 4.25 -5.33
CA SER A 103 -15.07 2.87 -4.89
C SER A 103 -14.08 2.36 -3.84
N ILE A 104 -12.79 2.72 -3.95
CA ILE A 104 -11.75 2.37 -2.98
C ILE A 104 -12.00 3.09 -1.65
N ILE A 105 -12.26 4.40 -1.72
CA ILE A 105 -12.54 5.23 -0.55
C ILE A 105 -13.81 4.75 0.15
N GLU A 106 -14.90 4.48 -0.59
CA GLU A 106 -16.14 3.92 -0.03
C GLU A 106 -15.90 2.58 0.67
N ASN A 107 -15.11 1.68 0.09
CA ASN A 107 -14.78 0.40 0.71
C ASN A 107 -14.00 0.57 2.01
N ILE A 108 -13.06 1.52 2.06
CA ILE A 108 -12.32 1.84 3.28
C ILE A 108 -13.24 2.46 4.33
N LEU A 109 -14.12 3.39 3.94
CA LEU A 109 -15.08 4.00 4.85
C LEU A 109 -16.02 2.94 5.46
N LYS A 110 -16.51 1.98 4.67
CA LYS A 110 -17.29 0.83 5.17
C LYS A 110 -16.50 -0.03 6.17
N LYS A 111 -15.23 -0.32 5.88
CA LYS A 111 -14.36 -1.04 6.82
C LYS A 111 -14.16 -0.27 8.12
N LEU A 112 -13.93 1.05 8.03
CA LEU A 112 -13.78 1.93 9.20
C LEU A 112 -15.07 1.98 10.02
N ASP A 113 -16.24 2.07 9.39
CA ASP A 113 -17.53 2.05 10.07
C ASP A 113 -17.70 0.77 10.89
N LYS A 114 -17.35 -0.39 10.32
CA LYS A 114 -17.37 -1.66 11.05
C LYS A 114 -16.42 -1.66 12.26
N ILE A 115 -15.17 -1.20 12.07
CA ILE A 115 -14.17 -1.13 13.15
C ILE A 115 -14.65 -0.20 14.27
N ILE A 116 -15.21 0.96 13.94
CA ILE A 116 -15.71 1.94 14.91
C ILE A 116 -16.85 1.36 15.76
N ILE A 117 -17.76 0.59 15.14
CA ILE A 117 -18.86 -0.07 15.84
C ILE A 117 -18.35 -1.17 16.78
N GLU A 118 -17.35 -1.94 16.35
CA GLU A 118 -16.80 -3.08 17.11
C GLU A 118 -15.80 -2.65 18.21
N GLU A 119 -15.13 -1.51 18.05
CA GLU A 119 -14.13 -1.01 18.99
C GLU A 119 -14.78 -0.63 20.33
N LYS A 120 -14.30 -1.22 21.43
CA LYS A 120 -14.84 -1.00 22.77
C LYS A 120 -14.15 0.14 23.51
N ARG A 121 -12.92 0.46 23.11
CA ARG A 121 -12.09 1.49 23.72
C ARG A 121 -12.43 2.86 23.15
N GLU A 122 -13.00 3.73 23.97
CA GLU A 122 -13.46 5.05 23.53
C GLU A 122 -12.32 5.93 23.00
N ASP A 123 -11.13 5.84 23.59
CA ASP A 123 -9.93 6.56 23.15
C ASP A 123 -9.52 6.16 21.73
N ILE A 124 -9.51 4.86 21.42
CA ILE A 124 -9.19 4.35 20.08
C ILE A 124 -10.33 4.61 19.11
N ARG A 125 -11.57 4.42 19.54
CA ARG A 125 -12.76 4.66 18.72
C ARG A 125 -12.79 6.09 18.21
N GLY A 126 -12.49 7.07 19.07
CA GLY A 126 -12.39 8.47 18.68
C GLY A 126 -11.29 8.72 17.63
N LYS A 127 -10.15 8.04 17.72
CA LYS A 127 -9.09 8.12 16.71
C LYS A 127 -9.51 7.53 15.35
N TYR A 128 -10.28 6.43 15.34
CA TYR A 128 -10.81 5.87 14.10
C TYR A 128 -11.88 6.76 13.46
N GLN A 129 -12.73 7.41 14.25
CA GLN A 129 -13.69 8.39 13.76
C GLN A 129 -12.98 9.57 13.06
N GLU A 130 -11.89 10.04 13.66
CA GLU A 130 -11.06 11.08 13.06
C GLU A 130 -10.34 10.62 11.79
N LEU A 131 -9.79 9.39 11.77
CA LEU A 131 -9.23 8.79 10.57
C LEU A 131 -10.27 8.69 9.45
N ARG A 132 -11.49 8.27 9.77
CA ARG A 132 -12.62 8.21 8.82
C ARG A 132 -12.96 9.58 8.24
N ARG A 133 -12.96 10.63 9.06
CA ARG A 133 -13.16 12.01 8.59
C ARG A 133 -12.08 12.40 7.57
N LYS A 134 -10.81 12.16 7.89
CA LYS A 134 -9.67 12.45 6.99
C LYS A 134 -9.72 11.65 5.68
N VAL A 135 -10.11 10.37 5.72
CA VAL A 135 -10.29 9.53 4.52
C VAL A 135 -11.40 10.11 3.62
N ARG A 136 -12.51 10.57 4.20
CA ARG A 136 -13.58 11.21 3.43
C ARG A 136 -13.11 12.51 2.76
N GLU A 137 -12.27 13.29 3.43
CA GLU A 137 -11.64 14.51 2.88
C GLU A 137 -10.59 14.20 1.80
N THR A 138 -10.10 12.96 1.75
CA THR A 138 -9.18 12.50 0.69
C THR A 138 -9.92 12.32 -0.65
N ASP A 139 -11.24 12.17 -0.65
CA ASP A 139 -12.07 12.08 -1.87
C ASP A 139 -12.16 13.43 -2.61
N SER A 140 -11.93 14.56 -1.92
CA SER A 140 -12.04 15.90 -2.50
C SER A 140 -10.71 16.49 -3.02
N LEU A 141 -9.57 15.82 -2.78
CA LEU A 141 -8.25 16.28 -3.20
C LEU A 141 -7.85 15.64 -4.53
N ASP A 142 -7.46 16.42 -5.54
CA ASP A 142 -7.07 15.94 -6.88
C ASP A 142 -5.65 15.33 -6.91
N SER A 143 -5.30 14.57 -5.86
CA SER A 143 -4.00 13.97 -5.66
C SER A 143 -3.80 12.74 -6.55
N THR A 144 -2.66 12.71 -7.24
CA THR A 144 -2.32 11.69 -8.24
C THR A 144 -2.01 10.31 -7.61
N ASN A 145 -1.96 10.18 -6.27
CA ASN A 145 -1.62 8.92 -5.61
C ASN A 145 -2.29 8.73 -4.23
N VAL A 146 -3.52 8.23 -4.27
CA VAL A 146 -4.36 7.88 -3.09
C VAL A 146 -3.67 6.94 -2.10
N TYR A 147 -2.78 6.04 -2.57
CA TYR A 147 -2.08 5.10 -1.69
C TYR A 147 -1.00 5.77 -0.84
N LYS A 148 -0.30 6.78 -1.38
CA LYS A 148 0.63 7.59 -0.58
C LYS A 148 -0.10 8.35 0.51
N GLU A 149 -1.31 8.85 0.20
CA GLU A 149 -2.15 9.52 1.19
C GLU A 149 -2.63 8.55 2.27
N PHE A 150 -3.03 7.34 1.89
CA PHE A 150 -3.39 6.30 2.87
C PHE A 150 -2.22 5.89 3.77
N ASP A 151 -1.01 5.75 3.23
CA ASP A 151 0.18 5.47 4.05
C ASP A 151 0.44 6.62 5.04
N SER A 152 0.33 7.87 4.57
CA SER A 152 0.48 9.05 5.43
C SER A 152 -0.59 9.14 6.50
N LEU A 153 -1.86 8.89 6.15
CA LEU A 153 -2.98 8.88 7.08
C LEU A 153 -2.82 7.77 8.12
N TRP A 154 -2.36 6.60 7.70
CA TRP A 154 -2.11 5.48 8.61
C TRP A 154 -1.00 5.79 9.61
N ARG A 155 0.15 6.26 9.15
CA ARG A 155 1.27 6.64 10.03
C ARG A 155 0.84 7.72 11.01
N GLY A 156 0.12 8.74 10.54
CA GLY A 156 -0.44 9.78 11.40
C GLY A 156 -1.39 9.23 12.46
N PHE A 157 -2.27 8.30 12.09
CA PHE A 157 -3.16 7.63 13.02
C PHE A 157 -2.40 6.84 14.10
N VAL A 158 -1.39 6.04 13.72
CA VAL A 158 -0.61 5.24 14.69
C VAL A 158 0.21 6.15 15.62
N GLU A 159 0.78 7.24 15.10
CA GLU A 159 1.46 8.26 15.89
C GLU A 159 0.49 8.91 16.91
N ASP A 160 -0.72 9.28 16.47
CA ASP A 160 -1.73 9.89 17.34
C ASP A 160 -2.21 8.93 18.44
N VAL A 161 -2.30 7.63 18.15
CA VAL A 161 -2.59 6.60 19.14
C VAL A 161 -1.43 6.47 20.11
N PHE A 162 -0.19 6.37 19.62
CA PHE A 162 0.99 6.23 20.45
C PHE A 162 1.15 7.41 21.43
N ARG A 163 0.98 8.64 20.95
CA ARG A 163 1.03 9.86 21.78
C ARG A 163 -0.09 9.92 22.82
N GLY A 164 -1.22 9.27 22.57
CA GLY A 164 -2.33 9.18 23.51
C GLY A 164 -2.10 8.20 24.67
N LEU A 165 -1.07 7.36 24.61
CA LEU A 165 -0.74 6.43 25.69
C LEU A 165 -0.06 7.13 26.86
N SER A 166 -0.07 6.51 28.05
CA SER A 166 0.70 7.02 29.20
C SER A 166 2.20 7.05 28.91
N VAL A 167 2.92 7.92 29.60
CA VAL A 167 4.39 8.08 29.43
C VAL A 167 5.11 6.76 29.70
N GLU A 168 4.68 6.00 30.70
CA GLU A 168 5.22 4.68 31.03
C GLU A 168 5.03 3.71 29.87
N ARG A 169 3.84 3.72 29.25
CA ARG A 169 3.53 2.82 28.15
C ARG A 169 4.30 3.20 26.89
N GLN A 170 4.42 4.49 26.60
CA GLN A 170 5.25 5.00 25.50
C GLN A 170 6.72 4.57 25.66
N LYS A 171 7.28 4.69 26.87
CA LYS A 171 8.63 4.23 27.18
C LYS A 171 8.79 2.72 26.98
N GLN A 172 7.83 1.91 27.47
CA GLN A 172 7.86 0.46 27.30
C GLN A 172 7.87 0.04 25.83
N ILE A 173 6.97 0.62 25.02
CA ILE A 173 6.88 0.33 23.58
C ILE A 173 8.16 0.79 22.86
N THR A 174 8.69 1.96 23.21
CA THR A 174 9.92 2.48 22.59
C THR A 174 11.13 1.60 22.90
N ALA A 175 11.27 1.13 24.15
CA ALA A 175 12.33 0.19 24.53
C ALA A 175 12.17 -1.16 23.80
N ALA A 176 10.94 -1.67 23.67
CA ALA A 176 10.66 -2.88 22.90
C ALA A 176 11.01 -2.71 21.40
N ALA A 177 10.72 -1.55 20.82
CA ALA A 177 11.10 -1.22 19.43
C ALA A 177 12.62 -1.15 19.26
N GLN A 178 13.33 -0.56 20.22
CA GLN A 178 14.80 -0.53 20.25
C GLN A 178 15.39 -1.93 20.31
N ASN A 179 14.81 -2.83 21.11
CA ASN A 179 15.25 -4.22 21.21
C ASN A 179 14.99 -5.04 19.93
N ARG A 180 14.05 -4.61 19.06
CA ARG A 180 13.83 -5.21 17.73
C ARG A 180 14.82 -4.71 16.68
N LEU A 181 15.60 -3.66 16.95
CA LEU A 181 16.59 -3.20 15.99
C LEU A 181 17.67 -4.28 15.77
N PRO A 182 18.02 -4.58 14.51
CA PRO A 182 19.09 -5.52 14.22
C PRO A 182 20.42 -5.00 14.76
N SER A 183 21.36 -5.90 15.05
CA SER A 183 22.69 -5.54 15.58
C SER A 183 23.46 -4.57 14.66
N GLU A 184 23.16 -4.66 13.37
CA GLU A 184 23.67 -3.88 12.25
C GLU A 184 23.06 -2.47 12.18
N ALA A 185 21.99 -2.18 12.94
CA ALA A 185 21.38 -0.84 13.00
C ALA A 185 22.33 0.24 13.55
N LYS A 186 23.48 -0.16 14.11
CA LYS A 186 24.58 0.73 14.47
C LYS A 186 25.28 1.35 13.25
N LEU A 187 25.14 0.73 12.08
CA LEU A 187 25.73 1.17 10.80
C LEU A 187 24.78 2.08 10.02
N TYR A 188 23.55 2.28 10.50
CA TYR A 188 22.57 3.12 9.82
C TYR A 188 22.87 4.59 10.10
N ASP A 189 22.63 5.45 9.11
CA ASP A 189 22.52 6.88 9.36
C ASP A 189 21.34 7.17 10.30
N GLU A 190 21.36 8.34 10.95
CA GLU A 190 20.38 8.69 11.98
C GLU A 190 18.94 8.68 11.43
N ASP A 191 18.74 9.09 10.18
CA ASP A 191 17.43 9.15 9.54
C ASP A 191 16.88 7.75 9.22
N ALA A 192 17.72 6.86 8.69
CA ALA A 192 17.39 5.47 8.44
C ALA A 192 17.08 4.74 9.75
N LYS A 193 17.91 4.94 10.77
CA LYS A 193 17.72 4.38 12.10
C LYS A 193 16.41 4.87 12.74
N GLY A 194 16.12 6.17 12.65
CA GLY A 194 14.87 6.75 13.14
C GLY A 194 13.65 6.19 12.43
N ARG A 195 13.68 6.07 11.10
CA ARG A 195 12.59 5.47 10.32
C ARG A 195 12.34 4.01 10.68
N THR A 196 13.40 3.21 10.82
CA THR A 196 13.29 1.80 11.22
C THR A 196 12.74 1.66 12.64
N LEU A 197 13.21 2.50 13.57
CA LEU A 197 12.71 2.49 14.94
C LEU A 197 11.22 2.83 15.00
N ASN A 198 10.78 3.86 14.27
CA ASN A 198 9.37 4.24 14.20
C ASN A 198 8.52 3.12 13.58
N ALA A 199 9.01 2.44 12.55
CA ALA A 199 8.30 1.31 11.97
C ALA A 199 8.08 0.16 12.97
N PHE A 200 9.11 -0.21 13.75
CA PHE A 200 8.96 -1.22 14.80
C PHE A 200 8.05 -0.77 15.93
N ARG A 201 8.14 0.50 16.33
CA ARG A 201 7.24 1.08 17.33
C ARG A 201 5.79 0.99 16.86
N ASP A 202 5.51 1.40 15.62
CA ASP A 202 4.17 1.39 15.05
C ASP A 202 3.61 -0.04 14.97
N GLU A 203 4.43 -1.01 14.58
CA GLU A 203 4.06 -2.43 14.59
C GLU A 203 3.69 -2.91 16.00
N ILE A 204 4.51 -2.59 17.02
CA ILE A 204 4.25 -2.96 18.41
C ILE A 204 2.99 -2.29 18.95
N VAL A 205 2.74 -1.01 18.61
CA VAL A 205 1.49 -0.32 18.97
C VAL A 205 0.30 -1.07 18.39
N CYS A 206 0.35 -1.42 17.10
CA CYS A 206 -0.72 -2.16 16.45
C CYS A 206 -0.96 -3.53 17.07
N GLU A 207 0.11 -4.31 17.31
CA GLU A 207 0.03 -5.63 17.94
C GLU A 207 -0.53 -5.57 19.36
N THR A 208 0.00 -4.67 20.20
CA THR A 208 -0.37 -4.61 21.63
C THR A 208 -1.77 -4.06 21.87
N LEU A 209 -2.29 -3.26 20.95
CA LEU A 209 -3.62 -2.65 21.07
C LEU A 209 -4.66 -3.33 20.17
N GLY A 210 -4.29 -4.35 19.39
CA GLY A 210 -5.19 -5.05 18.47
C GLY A 210 -5.66 -4.19 17.30
N ILE A 211 -4.90 -3.15 16.95
CA ILE A 211 -5.24 -2.20 15.90
C ILE A 211 -4.82 -2.78 14.55
N ASN A 212 -5.75 -2.87 13.60
CA ASN A 212 -5.51 -3.38 12.26
C ASN A 212 -5.45 -2.26 11.23
N ASN A 213 -4.48 -2.34 10.31
CA ASN A 213 -4.38 -1.39 9.21
C ASN A 213 -5.56 -1.56 8.24
N VAL A 214 -6.48 -0.59 8.25
CA VAL A 214 -7.70 -0.62 7.43
C VAL A 214 -7.42 -0.49 5.93
N PHE A 215 -6.27 0.08 5.57
CA PHE A 215 -5.83 0.27 4.20
C PHE A 215 -5.14 -0.99 3.63
N THR A 216 -4.84 -1.97 4.47
CA THR A 216 -4.36 -3.26 3.98
C THR A 216 -5.51 -4.04 3.35
N MET A 217 -5.39 -4.34 2.06
CA MET A 217 -6.32 -5.21 1.33
C MET A 217 -5.99 -6.67 1.66
N LYS A 218 -6.46 -7.14 2.82
CA LYS A 218 -6.68 -8.58 3.04
C LYS A 218 -7.92 -9.04 2.29
#